data_AF-A0A1K1MWM6-F1
#
_entry.id   AF-A0A1K1MWM6-F1
#
_cell.length_a   1.000
_cell.length_b   1.000
_cell.length_c   1.000
_cell.angle_alpha   90.00
_cell.angle_beta   90.00
_cell.angle_gamma   90.00
#
_symmetry.space_group_name_H-M   'P 1'
#
loop_
_entity.id
_entity.type
_entity.pdbx_description
1 polymer ?
#
loop_
_entity_poly.entity_id
_entity_poly.type
_entity_poly.pdbx_seq_one_letter_code
_entity_poly.pdbx_strand_id
1 'polypeptide(L)'
;MFCDLKWLFRPFIAIMLVISFGCGKEKSIDPPTGQTGGSDTTGIVTGGTAQYNISSCEDASISGTYQVGKALGSDALIKIKLNVTKAGDWSMATGAVNGMVFVGAGSFSTTGAQTITLQGTGVPIAAGSNAISYKIGTTSCSVTVTAIGNDNSGSSSDYHYSITIDGKEYSQSATMYNNWQPGSFLNGVDDVSFGASIIYGYDDAPANSTSFGIEIGTMHGYLKASDSQFRAFFAAGTRNYTKDFSTMDGVSIGWKDPNGVQWQSNNGSGDQTGSTFSIISIEDARDVTGTLYLKTKIRFTCKLYNEAGEVKTVTKGEMLGSFGKI
;
A
#
# COMPACT_ATOMS: atom_id res chain seq x y z
N MET A 1 21.96 -41.29 -43.85
CA MET A 1 22.74 -41.25 -45.11
C MET A 1 22.31 -40.01 -45.87
N PHE A 2 23.28 -39.18 -46.28
CA PHE A 2 23.18 -37.84 -46.92
C PHE A 2 22.71 -36.67 -46.03
N CYS A 3 23.29 -35.46 -46.06
CA CYS A 3 24.59 -34.94 -46.54
C CYS A 3 24.75 -33.50 -45.99
N ASP A 4 26.00 -33.10 -45.71
CA ASP A 4 26.46 -31.76 -45.33
C ASP A 4 26.12 -30.66 -46.35
N LEU A 5 25.96 -29.40 -45.90
CA LEU A 5 26.78 -28.29 -46.43
C LEU A 5 26.85 -27.05 -45.51
N LYS A 6 28.10 -26.64 -45.29
CA LYS A 6 28.60 -25.54 -44.44
C LYS A 6 28.30 -24.15 -45.01
N TRP A 7 28.12 -23.16 -44.13
CA TRP A 7 28.40 -21.76 -44.47
C TRP A 7 29.50 -21.20 -43.56
N LEU A 8 30.56 -20.74 -44.23
CA LEU A 8 31.78 -20.12 -43.71
C LEU A 8 31.52 -18.64 -43.44
N PHE A 9 31.99 -18.10 -42.32
CA PHE A 9 32.54 -16.74 -42.30
C PHE A 9 33.62 -16.62 -41.21
N ARG A 10 34.84 -16.25 -41.64
CA ARG A 10 36.02 -15.92 -40.82
C ARG A 10 36.16 -14.39 -40.70
N PRO A 11 36.98 -13.89 -39.75
CA PRO A 11 36.75 -12.62 -39.05
C PRO A 11 37.43 -11.42 -39.70
N PHE A 12 36.87 -10.22 -39.51
CA PHE A 12 37.55 -8.96 -39.77
C PHE A 12 37.89 -8.28 -38.44
N ILE A 13 39.19 -8.23 -38.18
CA ILE A 13 39.84 -7.44 -37.13
C ILE A 13 39.78 -5.97 -37.57
N ALA A 14 39.19 -5.12 -36.74
CA ALA A 14 39.34 -3.67 -36.84
C ALA A 14 39.80 -3.13 -35.48
N ILE A 15 41.04 -2.67 -35.51
CA ILE A 15 41.81 -2.02 -34.45
C ILE A 15 41.05 -0.77 -33.96
N MET A 16 40.74 -0.72 -32.66
CA MET A 16 40.34 0.52 -31.96
C MET A 16 41.31 0.72 -30.79
N LEU A 17 42.10 1.77 -30.97
CA LEU A 17 43.23 2.20 -30.17
C LEU A 17 42.72 2.92 -28.93
N VAL A 18 42.63 2.24 -27.79
CA VAL A 18 42.29 2.86 -26.50
C VAL A 18 43.56 3.41 -25.88
N ILE A 19 43.64 4.74 -25.87
CA ILE A 19 44.69 5.53 -25.25
C ILE A 19 44.56 5.40 -23.73
N SER A 20 45.61 4.85 -23.12
CA SER A 20 45.86 4.82 -21.69
C SER A 20 46.16 6.22 -21.15
N PHE A 21 45.35 6.68 -20.19
CA PHE A 21 45.72 7.71 -19.22
C PHE A 21 45.35 7.26 -17.81
N GLY A 22 46.37 7.15 -16.95
CA GLY A 22 46.27 7.48 -15.53
C GLY A 22 45.85 6.37 -14.57
N CYS A 23 46.85 5.60 -14.10
CA CYS A 23 46.80 5.01 -12.76
C CYS A 23 46.97 6.16 -11.74
N GLY A 24 45.87 6.61 -11.13
CA GLY A 24 45.92 7.42 -9.92
C GLY A 24 46.16 6.51 -8.71
N LYS A 25 47.23 6.76 -7.95
CA LYS A 25 47.43 6.15 -6.63
C LYS A 25 46.31 6.62 -5.69
N GLU A 26 45.47 5.70 -5.23
CA GLU A 26 44.58 5.95 -4.11
C GLU A 26 45.37 5.93 -2.80
N LYS A 27 45.31 7.02 -2.04
CA LYS A 27 45.85 7.08 -0.68
C LYS A 27 44.89 6.31 0.23
N SER A 28 45.33 5.17 0.78
CA SER A 28 44.73 4.65 2.01
C SER A 28 45.06 5.62 3.14
N ILE A 29 44.04 6.19 3.78
CA ILE A 29 44.17 6.77 5.12
C ILE A 29 43.66 5.68 6.05
N ASP A 30 44.59 4.91 6.61
CA ASP A 30 44.29 4.03 7.75
C ASP A 30 44.11 4.94 8.99
N PRO A 31 42.98 4.87 9.71
CA PRO A 31 42.87 5.53 11.00
C PRO A 31 43.75 4.79 12.02
N PRO A 32 44.40 5.51 12.96
CA PRO A 32 45.30 4.91 13.93
C PRO A 32 44.53 3.95 14.85
N THR A 33 45.09 2.76 15.00
CA THR A 33 44.69 1.78 16.01
C THR A 33 45.00 2.33 17.41
N GLY A 34 43.96 2.49 18.23
CA GLY A 34 44.09 2.93 19.61
C GLY A 34 42.79 2.89 20.41
N GLN A 35 42.59 1.78 21.12
CA GLN A 35 41.78 1.57 22.33
C GLN A 35 40.22 1.54 22.29
N THR A 36 39.73 0.30 22.39
CA THR A 36 38.77 -0.23 23.39
C THR A 36 37.47 0.52 23.72
N GLY A 37 36.35 -0.12 23.37
CA GLY A 37 35.14 -0.11 24.21
C GLY A 37 33.82 -0.05 23.45
N GLY A 38 33.06 -1.15 23.48
CA GLY A 38 31.59 -1.14 23.44
C GLY A 38 30.91 -0.86 22.09
N SER A 39 30.52 -1.94 21.41
CA SER A 39 29.54 -1.93 20.33
C SER A 39 28.16 -1.51 20.85
N ASP A 40 27.69 -0.31 20.47
CA ASP A 40 26.27 -0.01 20.38
C ASP A 40 25.99 0.84 19.14
N THR A 41 25.22 0.26 18.22
CA THR A 41 24.80 0.83 16.95
C THR A 41 23.65 1.83 17.17
N THR A 42 23.97 3.08 17.52
CA THR A 42 22.98 4.18 17.57
C THR A 42 23.58 5.55 17.19
N GLY A 43 23.16 6.09 16.03
CA GLY A 43 23.21 7.52 15.64
C GLY A 43 24.52 8.30 15.85
N ILE A 44 25.44 8.20 14.89
CA ILE A 44 26.75 8.90 14.93
C ILE A 44 26.60 10.36 14.46
N VAL A 45 27.06 11.30 15.30
CA VAL A 45 27.36 12.68 14.88
C VAL A 45 28.68 12.62 14.12
N THR A 46 28.66 12.89 12.82
CA THR A 46 29.89 12.88 12.02
C THR A 46 30.05 14.20 11.28
N GLY A 47 30.95 15.04 11.80
CA GLY A 47 31.62 16.12 11.05
C GLY A 47 31.15 17.55 11.33
N GLY A 48 32.10 18.47 11.56
CA GLY A 48 31.85 19.90 11.64
C GLY A 48 32.75 20.67 12.62
N THR A 49 33.04 21.94 12.32
CA THR A 49 33.75 22.86 13.22
C THR A 49 32.81 23.63 14.15
N ALA A 50 31.51 23.61 13.84
CA ALA A 50 30.48 24.24 14.65
C ALA A 50 30.27 23.55 16.00
N GLN A 51 29.81 24.32 16.98
CA GLN A 51 29.28 23.80 18.25
C GLN A 51 27.86 24.31 18.43
N TYR A 52 26.97 23.42 18.87
CA TYR A 52 25.55 23.71 19.06
C TYR A 52 24.94 22.77 20.10
N ASN A 53 23.86 23.21 20.73
CA ASN A 53 23.09 22.45 21.71
C ASN A 53 21.58 22.56 21.45
N ILE A 54 20.81 21.73 22.15
CA ILE A 54 19.34 21.74 22.11
C ILE A 54 18.82 21.65 23.56
N SER A 55 17.73 22.36 23.86
CA SER A 55 17.10 22.38 25.18
C SER A 55 15.97 21.36 25.34
N SER A 56 15.26 21.05 24.25
CA SER A 56 14.20 20.03 24.20
C SER A 56 14.06 19.47 22.78
N CYS A 57 13.54 18.25 22.64
CA CYS A 57 13.30 17.63 21.34
C CYS A 57 11.98 18.08 20.68
N GLU A 58 11.22 18.96 21.34
CA GLU A 58 9.85 19.35 20.95
C GLU A 58 9.82 20.27 19.73
N ASP A 59 10.92 20.96 19.43
CA ASP A 59 11.02 21.90 18.31
C ASP A 59 11.41 21.24 16.98
N ALA A 60 11.36 19.91 16.89
CA ALA A 60 11.62 19.19 15.65
C ALA A 60 10.32 18.92 14.88
N SER A 61 10.28 19.31 13.61
CA SER A 61 9.12 19.12 12.74
C SER A 61 9.45 18.22 11.56
N ILE A 62 8.53 17.32 11.23
CA ILE A 62 8.57 16.48 10.04
C ILE A 62 7.65 17.04 8.96
N SER A 63 8.06 16.97 7.70
CA SER A 63 7.20 17.23 6.55
C SER A 63 7.44 16.20 5.46
N GLY A 64 6.43 16.00 4.61
CA GLY A 64 6.53 15.18 3.41
C GLY A 64 5.62 13.96 3.44
N THR A 65 5.52 13.28 2.29
CA THR A 65 4.76 12.03 2.15
C THR A 65 5.67 10.81 2.19
N TYR A 66 5.33 9.83 3.03
CA TYR A 66 6.13 8.63 3.26
C TYR A 66 5.31 7.41 2.89
N GLN A 67 5.44 6.93 1.67
CA GLN A 67 4.60 5.84 1.14
C GLN A 67 5.44 4.58 0.92
N VAL A 68 4.95 3.43 1.39
CA VAL A 68 5.62 2.14 1.23
C VAL A 68 5.89 1.82 -0.24
N GLY A 69 7.12 1.42 -0.56
CA GLY A 69 7.50 1.08 -1.94
C GLY A 69 7.69 2.29 -2.87
N LYS A 70 7.44 3.53 -2.41
CA LYS A 70 7.70 4.75 -3.16
C LYS A 70 8.95 5.45 -2.62
N ALA A 71 9.83 5.88 -3.53
CA ALA A 71 10.99 6.69 -3.15
C ALA A 71 10.55 8.02 -2.51
N LEU A 72 11.26 8.44 -1.46
CA LEU A 72 10.98 9.71 -0.79
C LEU A 72 11.18 10.90 -1.75
N GLY A 73 10.25 11.85 -1.68
CA GLY A 73 10.33 13.10 -2.44
C GLY A 73 11.23 14.14 -1.78
N SER A 74 11.47 15.25 -2.48
CA SER A 74 12.22 16.40 -1.96
C SER A 74 11.52 17.14 -0.81
N ASP A 75 10.25 16.83 -0.56
CA ASP A 75 9.43 17.34 0.53
C ASP A 75 9.61 16.59 1.86
N ALA A 76 10.25 15.41 1.82
CA ALA A 76 10.55 14.58 2.99
C ALA A 76 11.68 15.21 3.82
N LEU A 77 11.35 16.07 4.78
CA LEU A 77 12.30 16.88 5.53
C LEU A 77 12.08 16.73 7.05
N ILE A 78 13.19 16.64 7.80
CA ILE A 78 13.20 16.89 9.24
C ILE A 78 13.85 18.25 9.46
N LYS A 79 13.13 19.18 10.10
CA LYS A 79 13.69 20.46 10.55
C LYS A 79 13.90 20.43 12.04
N ILE A 80 15.10 20.81 12.49
CA ILE A 80 15.49 20.79 13.89
C ILE A 80 15.96 22.19 14.27
N LYS A 81 15.32 22.77 15.26
CA LYS A 81 15.77 24.01 15.89
C LYS A 81 16.82 23.71 16.95
N LEU A 82 17.91 24.46 16.93
CA LEU A 82 19.03 24.33 17.85
C LEU A 82 19.62 25.70 18.18
N ASN A 83 20.53 25.74 19.14
CA ASN A 83 21.25 26.95 19.50
C ASN A 83 22.75 26.78 19.26
N VAL A 84 23.28 27.58 18.34
CA VAL A 84 24.70 27.56 17.92
C VAL A 84 25.54 28.36 18.91
N THR A 85 26.52 27.70 19.51
CA THR A 85 27.48 28.30 20.44
C THR A 85 28.80 28.66 19.77
N LYS A 86 29.11 28.05 18.62
CA LYS A 86 30.27 28.38 17.78
C LYS A 86 29.95 28.22 16.30
N ALA A 87 30.21 29.25 15.52
CA ALA A 87 30.13 29.24 14.06
C ALA A 87 31.07 28.18 13.44
N GLY A 88 30.70 27.67 12.28
CA GLY A 88 31.45 26.61 11.58
C GLY A 88 30.54 25.69 10.77
N ASP A 89 31.14 24.66 10.19
CA ASP A 89 30.43 23.67 9.39
C ASP A 89 29.75 22.63 10.28
N TRP A 90 28.67 22.02 9.78
CA TRP A 90 27.95 20.93 10.43
C TRP A 90 27.51 19.90 9.40
N SER A 91 27.47 18.63 9.81
CA SER A 91 26.80 17.55 9.09
C SER A 91 26.13 16.58 10.07
N MET A 92 25.00 16.01 9.63
CA MET A 92 24.21 15.10 10.44
C MET A 92 23.56 14.04 9.53
N ALA A 93 23.55 12.80 10.00
CA ALA A 93 22.84 11.70 9.37
C ALA A 93 22.13 10.87 10.43
N THR A 94 20.93 10.39 10.13
CA THR A 94 20.22 9.42 10.97
C THR A 94 20.64 8.00 10.61
N GLY A 95 20.33 7.04 11.48
CA GLY A 95 20.34 5.63 11.09
C GLY A 95 19.25 5.34 10.04
N ALA A 96 19.40 4.22 9.35
CA ALA A 96 18.33 3.70 8.50
C ALA A 96 17.23 3.10 9.38
N VAL A 97 16.02 3.64 9.26
CA VAL A 97 14.83 3.12 9.93
C VAL A 97 13.79 2.89 8.87
N ASN A 98 13.33 1.64 8.76
CA ASN A 98 12.28 1.27 7.82
C ASN A 98 12.60 1.68 6.35
N GLY A 99 13.86 1.55 5.95
CA GLY A 99 14.33 1.92 4.60
C GLY A 99 14.52 3.42 4.34
N MET A 100 14.33 4.27 5.36
CA MET A 100 14.49 5.71 5.28
C MET A 100 15.74 6.18 6.03
N VAL A 101 16.47 7.13 5.45
CA VAL A 101 17.62 7.82 6.06
C VAL A 101 17.48 9.32 5.84
N PHE A 102 17.76 10.13 6.85
CA PHE A 102 17.75 11.59 6.75
C PHE A 102 19.17 12.14 6.91
N VAL A 103 19.58 13.02 6.00
CA VAL A 103 20.94 13.59 5.96
C VAL A 103 20.88 15.09 5.71
N GLY A 104 21.75 15.86 6.36
CA GLY A 104 21.93 17.28 6.11
C GLY A 104 23.35 17.74 6.39
N ALA A 105 23.77 18.82 5.73
CA ALA A 105 25.02 19.50 5.99
C ALA A 105 24.90 20.99 5.65
N GLY A 106 25.74 21.82 6.28
CA GLY A 106 25.78 23.26 6.04
C GLY A 106 26.81 23.95 6.90
N SER A 107 26.69 25.28 7.02
CA SER A 107 27.55 26.10 7.87
C SER A 107 26.75 27.17 8.61
N PHE A 108 27.19 27.50 9.82
CA PHE A 108 26.68 28.62 10.60
C PHE A 108 27.67 29.77 10.52
N SER A 109 27.20 30.95 10.11
CA SER A 109 27.99 32.19 10.10
C SER A 109 27.84 32.98 11.40
N THR A 110 26.82 32.68 12.21
CA THR A 110 26.51 33.38 13.46
C THR A 110 26.08 32.41 14.56
N THR A 111 26.27 32.81 15.81
CA THR A 111 25.75 32.09 16.99
C THR A 111 24.27 32.40 17.22
N GLY A 112 23.62 31.67 18.14
CA GLY A 112 22.22 31.84 18.51
C GLY A 112 21.29 30.77 17.93
N ALA A 113 19.97 31.00 18.02
CA ALA A 113 18.96 30.07 17.54
C ALA A 113 19.01 29.93 16.00
N GLN A 114 19.17 28.70 15.52
CA GLN A 114 19.24 28.35 14.10
C GLN A 114 18.40 27.11 13.84
N THR A 115 18.00 26.89 12.58
CA THR A 115 17.29 25.68 12.15
C THR A 115 18.12 24.94 11.11
N ILE A 116 18.35 23.65 11.35
CA ILE A 116 18.95 22.76 10.35
C ILE A 116 17.86 21.93 9.69
N THR A 117 18.11 21.51 8.45
CA THR A 117 17.20 20.66 7.69
C THR A 117 17.92 19.39 7.26
N LEU A 118 17.32 18.24 7.52
CA LEU A 118 17.76 16.94 7.05
C LEU A 118 16.82 16.48 5.93
N GLN A 119 17.36 16.15 4.78
CA GLN A 119 16.64 15.60 3.63
C GLN A 119 16.52 14.09 3.76
N GLY A 120 15.30 13.59 3.67
CA GLY A 120 14.99 12.16 3.63
C GLY A 120 15.35 11.56 2.27
N THR A 121 15.90 10.35 2.30
CA THR A 121 16.17 9.49 1.13
C THR A 121 15.79 8.05 1.46
N GLY A 122 15.60 7.24 0.42
CA GLY A 122 15.25 5.82 0.55
C GLY A 122 13.81 5.51 0.15
N VAL A 123 13.37 4.30 0.48
CA VAL A 123 12.05 3.76 0.16
C VAL A 123 11.49 3.13 1.43
N PRO A 124 10.38 3.63 1.99
CA PRO A 124 9.76 3.01 3.15
C PRO A 124 9.41 1.54 2.87
N ILE A 125 9.80 0.64 3.79
CA ILE A 125 9.68 -0.82 3.59
C ILE A 125 8.34 -1.35 4.14
N ALA A 126 7.89 -0.83 5.28
CA ALA A 126 6.66 -1.21 5.96
C ALA A 126 5.87 0.04 6.40
N ALA A 127 4.54 -0.03 6.39
CA ALA A 127 3.73 1.07 6.90
C ALA A 127 3.72 1.05 8.44
N GLY A 128 3.44 2.20 9.05
CA GLY A 128 3.39 2.37 10.50
C GLY A 128 4.17 3.58 11.01
N SER A 129 4.17 3.75 12.32
CA SER A 129 4.92 4.80 13.01
C SER A 129 6.38 4.38 13.21
N ASN A 130 7.29 5.17 12.66
CA ASN A 130 8.73 4.92 12.69
C ASN A 130 9.43 6.02 13.47
N ALA A 131 10.02 5.68 14.62
CA ALA A 131 10.81 6.63 15.39
C ALA A 131 12.19 6.83 14.74
N ILE A 132 12.41 8.01 14.18
CA ILE A 132 13.70 8.42 13.62
C ILE A 132 14.51 9.09 14.71
N SER A 133 15.52 8.38 15.22
CA SER A 133 16.39 8.88 16.28
C SER A 133 17.54 9.71 15.73
N TYR A 134 17.87 10.81 16.41
CA TYR A 134 19.05 11.64 16.16
C TYR A 134 19.64 12.14 17.48
N LYS A 135 20.91 12.56 17.45
CA LYS A 135 21.66 12.97 18.65
C LYS A 135 22.31 14.33 18.45
N ILE A 136 22.21 15.20 19.45
CA ILE A 136 22.91 16.48 19.53
C ILE A 136 23.65 16.55 20.87
N GLY A 137 24.98 16.55 20.82
CA GLY A 137 25.81 16.44 22.02
C GLY A 137 25.53 15.13 22.75
N THR A 138 25.07 15.20 24.00
CA THR A 138 24.65 14.04 24.81
C THR A 138 23.14 13.78 24.76
N THR A 139 22.36 14.64 24.11
CA THR A 139 20.90 14.54 24.08
C THR A 139 20.46 13.68 22.90
N SER A 140 19.69 12.63 23.19
CA SER A 140 19.05 11.79 22.18
C SER A 140 17.60 12.22 21.99
N CYS A 141 17.21 12.47 20.75
CA CYS A 141 15.87 12.87 20.35
C CYS A 141 15.31 11.90 19.32
N SER A 142 13.99 11.92 19.16
CA SER A 142 13.33 11.17 18.09
C SER A 142 12.17 11.96 17.50
N VAL A 143 11.94 11.79 16.20
CA VAL A 143 10.76 12.29 15.49
C VAL A 143 10.04 11.11 14.88
N THR A 144 8.72 11.04 15.04
CA THR A 144 7.92 9.97 14.47
C THR A 144 7.56 10.29 13.01
N VAL A 145 8.03 9.45 12.10
CA VAL A 145 7.61 9.42 10.70
C VAL A 145 6.54 8.36 10.53
N THR A 146 5.35 8.77 10.09
CA THR A 146 4.29 7.83 9.75
C THR A 146 4.42 7.45 8.28
N ALA A 147 4.87 6.22 8.02
CA ALA A 147 4.83 5.66 6.68
C ALA A 147 3.42 5.12 6.42
N ILE A 148 2.75 5.66 5.40
CA ILE A 148 1.44 5.20 4.95
C ILE A 148 1.62 4.03 3.98
N GLY A 149 0.67 3.10 4.01
CA GLY A 149 0.56 2.06 3.00
C GLY A 149 0.32 2.65 1.62
N ASN A 150 0.41 1.81 0.59
CA ASN A 150 -0.06 2.18 -0.74
C ASN A 150 -1.59 2.25 -0.73
N ASP A 151 -2.15 3.35 -0.24
CA ASP A 151 -3.59 3.54 -0.24
C ASP A 151 -4.01 4.31 -1.48
N ASN A 152 -4.61 3.60 -2.44
CA ASN A 152 -5.91 4.03 -2.92
C ASN A 152 -6.95 3.44 -1.94
N SER A 153 -7.43 4.28 -1.00
CA SER A 153 -8.65 4.16 -0.17
C SER A 153 -8.37 4.21 1.34
N GLY A 154 -9.01 5.17 2.00
CA GLY A 154 -8.73 5.59 3.36
C GLY A 154 -9.17 4.66 4.48
N SER A 155 -8.59 4.97 5.66
CA SER A 155 -9.08 4.74 7.01
C SER A 155 -9.34 3.29 7.42
N SER A 156 -8.46 2.76 8.28
CA SER A 156 -8.54 1.41 8.86
C SER A 156 -9.93 1.07 9.42
N SER A 157 -10.65 0.25 8.69
CA SER A 157 -11.52 -0.81 9.21
C SER A 157 -11.35 -1.99 8.27
N ASP A 158 -10.91 -3.13 8.77
CA ASP A 158 -10.53 -4.28 7.94
C ASP A 158 -11.71 -4.74 7.06
N TYR A 159 -11.72 -4.36 5.79
CA TYR A 159 -12.65 -4.92 4.81
C TYR A 159 -12.26 -6.37 4.59
N HIS A 160 -13.21 -7.28 4.58
CA HIS A 160 -12.90 -8.71 4.54
C HIS A 160 -14.05 -9.51 3.96
N TYR A 161 -13.76 -10.74 3.59
CA TYR A 161 -14.77 -11.76 3.37
C TYR A 161 -14.34 -13.08 3.99
N SER A 162 -15.33 -13.92 4.30
CA SER A 162 -15.13 -15.33 4.59
C SER A 162 -16.25 -16.14 3.96
N ILE A 163 -15.90 -17.29 3.37
CA ILE A 163 -16.86 -18.26 2.85
C ILE A 163 -16.49 -19.67 3.31
N THR A 164 -17.49 -20.51 3.55
CA THR A 164 -17.33 -21.94 3.81
C THR A 164 -17.86 -22.75 2.64
N ILE A 165 -17.01 -23.56 2.03
CA ILE A 165 -17.34 -24.52 0.96
C ILE A 165 -16.81 -25.88 1.38
N ASP A 166 -17.65 -26.91 1.34
CA ASP A 166 -17.30 -28.29 1.73
C ASP A 166 -16.66 -28.39 3.13
N GLY A 167 -17.11 -27.54 4.06
CA GLY A 167 -16.58 -27.47 5.44
C GLY A 167 -15.23 -26.76 5.57
N LYS A 168 -14.62 -26.32 4.46
CA LYS A 168 -13.39 -25.54 4.46
C LYS A 168 -13.69 -24.04 4.38
N GLU A 169 -13.03 -23.26 5.24
CA GLU A 169 -13.10 -21.81 5.23
C GLU A 169 -12.05 -21.21 4.26
N TYR A 170 -12.49 -20.22 3.49
CA TYR A 170 -11.67 -19.36 2.66
C TYR A 170 -11.96 -17.93 3.07
N SER A 171 -10.92 -17.14 3.32
CA SER A 171 -11.08 -15.76 3.74
C SER A 171 -9.91 -14.92 3.25
N GLN A 172 -10.17 -13.62 3.11
CA GLN A 172 -9.14 -12.60 3.03
C GLN A 172 -9.60 -11.33 3.73
N SER A 173 -8.66 -10.63 4.33
CA SER A 173 -8.85 -9.30 4.91
C SER A 173 -7.95 -8.33 4.17
N ALA A 174 -8.53 -7.25 3.65
CA ALA A 174 -7.80 -6.10 3.16
C ALA A 174 -7.42 -5.19 4.33
N THR A 175 -6.13 -4.99 4.49
CA THR A 175 -5.54 -4.07 5.45
C THR A 175 -4.59 -3.14 4.69
N MET A 176 -4.23 -2.01 5.29
CA MET A 176 -3.20 -1.13 4.72
C MET A 176 -1.80 -1.78 4.60
N TYR A 177 -1.63 -3.02 5.09
CA TYR A 177 -0.34 -3.69 5.23
C TYR A 177 -0.16 -4.97 4.39
N ASN A 178 -1.20 -5.47 3.70
CA ASN A 178 -1.17 -6.83 3.16
C ASN A 178 -1.55 -7.00 1.68
N ASN A 179 -1.43 -5.93 0.86
CA ASN A 179 -1.65 -5.90 -0.59
C ASN A 179 -3.05 -6.32 -1.08
N TRP A 180 -3.90 -6.84 -0.20
CA TRP A 180 -5.32 -7.01 -0.41
C TRP A 180 -5.99 -5.66 -0.32
N GLN A 181 -6.81 -5.37 -1.32
CA GLN A 181 -7.47 -4.08 -1.48
C GLN A 181 -8.98 -4.26 -1.52
N PRO A 182 -9.73 -3.38 -0.83
CA PRO A 182 -11.14 -3.25 -1.08
C PRO A 182 -11.34 -2.56 -2.44
N GLY A 183 -11.99 -3.23 -3.38
CA GLY A 183 -12.43 -2.61 -4.62
C GLY A 183 -13.86 -2.06 -4.48
N SER A 184 -14.14 -0.95 -5.16
CA SER A 184 -15.48 -0.42 -5.40
C SER A 184 -15.61 -0.08 -6.88
N PHE A 185 -16.70 -0.47 -7.52
CA PHE A 185 -16.94 -0.19 -8.93
C PHE A 185 -18.43 0.00 -9.23
N LEU A 186 -18.72 0.65 -10.35
CA LEU A 186 -20.06 0.86 -10.89
C LEU A 186 -20.17 0.19 -12.25
N ASN A 187 -21.31 -0.40 -12.54
CA ASN A 187 -21.68 -0.84 -13.88
C ASN A 187 -22.97 -0.12 -14.28
N GLY A 188 -22.97 0.52 -15.45
CA GLY A 188 -24.06 1.37 -15.92
C GLY A 188 -23.77 2.86 -15.78
N VAL A 189 -24.78 3.70 -16.03
CA VAL A 189 -24.64 5.17 -16.03
C VAL A 189 -25.68 5.82 -15.12
N ASP A 190 -26.97 5.65 -15.42
CA ASP A 190 -28.07 6.15 -14.58
C ASP A 190 -28.88 5.01 -13.93
N ASP A 191 -28.92 3.86 -14.61
CA ASP A 191 -29.29 2.57 -14.03
C ASP A 191 -27.98 1.87 -13.66
N VAL A 192 -27.69 1.77 -12.36
CA VAL A 192 -26.37 1.39 -11.86
C VAL A 192 -26.45 0.18 -10.94
N SER A 193 -25.60 -0.82 -11.18
CA SER A 193 -25.21 -1.82 -10.18
C SER A 193 -23.86 -1.45 -9.55
N PHE A 194 -23.71 -1.81 -8.29
CA PHE A 194 -22.59 -1.43 -7.43
C PHE A 194 -21.82 -2.68 -7.03
N GLY A 195 -20.52 -2.65 -7.25
CA GLY A 195 -19.61 -3.71 -6.89
C GLY A 195 -18.76 -3.38 -5.68
N ALA A 196 -18.54 -4.37 -4.83
CA ALA A 196 -17.47 -4.38 -3.84
C ALA A 196 -16.63 -5.65 -4.00
N SER A 197 -15.32 -5.56 -3.81
CA SER A 197 -14.43 -6.72 -3.93
C SER A 197 -13.30 -6.72 -2.91
N ILE A 198 -12.71 -7.89 -2.68
CA ILE A 198 -11.43 -8.08 -1.99
C ILE A 198 -10.51 -8.81 -2.96
N ILE A 199 -9.57 -8.05 -3.53
CA ILE A 199 -8.65 -8.50 -4.59
C ILE A 199 -7.21 -8.16 -4.23
N TYR A 200 -6.26 -8.80 -4.89
CA TYR A 200 -4.84 -8.49 -4.74
C TYR A 200 -4.44 -7.41 -5.74
N GLY A 201 -3.80 -6.33 -5.27
CA GLY A 201 -3.81 -5.03 -5.97
C GLY A 201 -2.77 -4.75 -7.05
N TYR A 202 -1.61 -5.43 -7.07
CA TYR A 202 -0.47 -4.97 -7.89
C TYR A 202 0.24 -6.05 -8.72
N ASP A 203 0.25 -7.30 -8.27
CA ASP A 203 0.95 -8.41 -8.92
C ASP A 203 0.09 -9.68 -8.96
N ASP A 204 0.70 -10.81 -9.31
CA ASP A 204 0.09 -12.12 -9.11
C ASP A 204 -0.25 -12.32 -7.63
N ALA A 205 -1.51 -12.67 -7.39
CA ALA A 205 -1.95 -13.00 -6.04
C ALA A 205 -1.11 -14.16 -5.49
N PRO A 206 -0.81 -14.19 -4.17
CA PRO A 206 -0.04 -15.26 -3.56
C PRO A 206 -0.60 -16.63 -3.94
N ALA A 207 0.28 -17.62 -4.14
CA ALA A 207 -0.15 -18.97 -4.46
C ALA A 207 -1.17 -19.48 -3.43
N ASN A 208 -2.20 -20.20 -3.90
CA ASN A 208 -3.30 -20.71 -3.11
C ASN A 208 -4.18 -19.64 -2.41
N SER A 209 -4.11 -18.39 -2.84
CA SER A 209 -5.00 -17.33 -2.37
C SER A 209 -6.31 -17.29 -3.15
N THR A 210 -7.28 -16.58 -2.59
CA THR A 210 -8.63 -16.46 -3.17
C THR A 210 -9.05 -15.01 -3.22
N SER A 211 -9.87 -14.63 -4.20
CA SER A 211 -10.45 -13.29 -4.30
C SER A 211 -11.96 -13.36 -4.42
N PHE A 212 -12.65 -12.29 -4.02
CA PHE A 212 -14.10 -12.31 -3.87
C PHE A 212 -14.72 -10.97 -4.26
N GLY A 213 -15.94 -11.01 -4.79
CA GLY A 213 -16.70 -9.82 -5.13
C GLY A 213 -18.20 -10.04 -5.02
N ILE A 214 -18.92 -8.97 -4.70
CA ILE A 214 -20.37 -8.90 -4.68
C ILE A 214 -20.79 -7.72 -5.55
N GLU A 215 -21.82 -7.92 -6.36
CA GLU A 215 -22.49 -6.87 -7.09
C GLU A 215 -23.96 -6.78 -6.64
N ILE A 216 -24.45 -5.56 -6.40
CA ILE A 216 -25.80 -5.25 -5.94
C ILE A 216 -26.41 -4.22 -6.88
N GLY A 217 -27.59 -4.48 -7.43
CA GLY A 217 -28.24 -3.61 -8.43
C GLY A 217 -29.73 -3.91 -8.57
N THR A 218 -30.52 -3.06 -9.22
CA THR A 218 -30.13 -1.83 -9.95
C THR A 218 -30.72 -0.60 -9.27
N MET A 219 -29.89 0.44 -9.05
CA MET A 219 -30.38 1.75 -8.63
C MET A 219 -30.71 2.58 -9.87
N HIS A 220 -31.99 2.91 -10.03
CA HIS A 220 -32.47 3.76 -11.11
C HIS A 220 -32.31 5.25 -10.76
N GLY A 221 -31.90 6.08 -11.73
CA GLY A 221 -31.74 7.52 -11.55
C GLY A 221 -30.51 7.92 -10.72
N TYR A 222 -29.45 7.12 -10.75
CA TYR A 222 -28.24 7.29 -9.96
C TYR A 222 -27.60 8.68 -10.06
N LEU A 223 -27.56 9.28 -11.25
CA LEU A 223 -26.91 10.58 -11.49
C LEU A 223 -27.58 11.72 -10.71
N LYS A 224 -28.85 11.55 -10.34
CA LYS A 224 -29.62 12.51 -9.55
C LYS A 224 -29.87 12.04 -8.11
N ALA A 225 -29.42 10.83 -7.76
CA ALA A 225 -29.65 10.27 -6.45
C ALA A 225 -28.81 10.99 -5.38
N SER A 226 -29.47 11.42 -4.31
CA SER A 226 -28.84 11.97 -3.11
C SER A 226 -28.14 10.91 -2.27
N ASP A 227 -27.24 11.33 -1.37
CA ASP A 227 -26.63 10.45 -0.35
C ASP A 227 -27.70 9.69 0.47
N SER A 228 -28.83 10.33 0.76
CA SER A 228 -29.94 9.70 1.48
C SER A 228 -30.59 8.58 0.68
N GLN A 229 -30.77 8.75 -0.63
CA GLN A 229 -31.33 7.72 -1.51
C GLN A 229 -30.34 6.58 -1.71
N PHE A 230 -29.05 6.89 -1.81
CA PHE A 230 -27.99 5.88 -1.88
C PHE A 230 -27.97 4.99 -0.63
N ARG A 231 -28.05 5.59 0.57
CA ARG A 231 -28.19 4.82 1.83
C ARG A 231 -29.44 3.96 1.87
N ALA A 232 -30.57 4.50 1.40
CA ALA A 232 -31.82 3.77 1.37
C ALA A 232 -31.74 2.55 0.46
N PHE A 233 -31.03 2.65 -0.68
CA PHE A 233 -30.77 1.52 -1.57
C PHE A 233 -29.99 0.39 -0.87
N PHE A 234 -29.03 0.74 -0.01
CA PHE A 234 -28.26 -0.20 0.81
C PHE A 234 -28.88 -0.47 2.20
N ALA A 235 -30.14 -0.13 2.44
CA ALA A 235 -30.78 -0.40 3.73
C ALA A 235 -30.78 -1.90 4.04
N ALA A 236 -30.59 -2.22 5.33
CA ALA A 236 -30.56 -3.58 5.83
C ALA A 236 -31.81 -4.37 5.40
N GLY A 237 -31.61 -5.61 5.00
CA GLY A 237 -32.66 -6.47 4.49
C GLY A 237 -32.17 -7.50 3.49
N THR A 238 -33.10 -8.36 3.09
CA THR A 238 -32.84 -9.44 2.13
C THR A 238 -32.85 -8.91 0.70
N ARG A 239 -32.05 -9.55 -0.17
CA ARG A 239 -32.08 -9.34 -1.62
C ARG A 239 -32.13 -10.69 -2.32
N ASN A 240 -32.78 -10.75 -3.47
CA ASN A 240 -32.78 -11.93 -4.32
C ASN A 240 -31.50 -11.96 -5.15
N TYR A 241 -31.02 -13.15 -5.48
CA TYR A 241 -30.00 -13.30 -6.51
C TYR A 241 -30.61 -13.02 -7.88
N THR A 242 -29.82 -12.41 -8.76
CA THR A 242 -30.17 -12.23 -10.16
C THR A 242 -29.13 -12.89 -11.06
N LYS A 243 -29.59 -13.38 -12.20
CA LYS A 243 -28.70 -13.86 -13.26
C LYS A 243 -28.24 -12.74 -14.19
N ASP A 244 -29.10 -11.73 -14.34
CA ASP A 244 -28.95 -10.68 -15.33
C ASP A 244 -29.59 -9.40 -14.81
N PHE A 245 -28.73 -8.44 -14.45
CA PHE A 245 -29.12 -7.11 -13.96
C PHE A 245 -29.91 -6.28 -14.98
N SER A 246 -29.90 -6.65 -16.27
CA SER A 246 -30.71 -5.99 -17.29
C SER A 246 -32.20 -6.38 -17.23
N THR A 247 -32.52 -7.48 -16.53
CA THR A 247 -33.89 -8.02 -16.47
C THR A 247 -34.51 -7.95 -15.07
N MET A 248 -33.68 -7.87 -14.03
CA MET A 248 -34.12 -7.97 -12.64
C MET A 248 -33.09 -7.38 -11.68
N ASP A 249 -33.60 -6.64 -10.70
CA ASP A 249 -32.84 -6.25 -9.51
C ASP A 249 -32.45 -7.47 -8.67
N GLY A 250 -31.24 -7.48 -8.18
CA GLY A 250 -30.78 -8.51 -7.27
C GLY A 250 -29.32 -8.37 -6.91
N VAL A 251 -28.71 -9.52 -6.70
CA VAL A 251 -27.28 -9.62 -6.37
C VAL A 251 -26.62 -10.72 -7.19
N SER A 252 -25.35 -10.52 -7.47
CA SER A 252 -24.47 -11.59 -7.96
C SER A 252 -23.22 -11.65 -7.09
N ILE A 253 -22.61 -12.83 -7.03
CA ILE A 253 -21.39 -13.09 -6.25
C ILE A 253 -20.38 -13.76 -7.16
N GLY A 254 -19.14 -13.28 -7.12
CA GLY A 254 -17.98 -13.86 -7.78
C GLY A 254 -16.92 -14.29 -6.78
N TRP A 255 -16.25 -15.40 -7.07
CA TRP A 255 -15.13 -15.93 -6.30
C TRP A 255 -14.09 -16.56 -7.22
N LYS A 256 -12.82 -16.26 -6.97
CA LYS A 256 -11.69 -16.96 -7.60
C LYS A 256 -11.11 -17.93 -6.59
N ASP A 257 -11.05 -19.20 -6.95
CA ASP A 257 -10.55 -20.25 -6.08
C ASP A 257 -9.01 -20.27 -6.00
N PRO A 258 -8.41 -21.09 -5.11
CA PRO A 258 -6.95 -21.19 -4.96
C PRO A 258 -6.20 -21.61 -6.23
N ASN A 259 -6.88 -22.24 -7.19
CA ASN A 259 -6.33 -22.68 -8.47
C ASN A 259 -6.53 -21.64 -9.57
N GLY A 260 -7.12 -20.48 -9.25
CA GLY A 260 -7.40 -19.41 -10.20
C GLY A 260 -8.69 -19.59 -11.00
N VAL A 261 -9.50 -20.62 -10.71
CA VAL A 261 -10.77 -20.85 -11.41
C VAL A 261 -11.80 -19.82 -10.95
N GLN A 262 -12.54 -19.26 -11.90
CA GLN A 262 -13.59 -18.29 -11.65
C GLN A 262 -14.93 -18.98 -11.40
N TRP A 263 -15.61 -18.54 -10.35
CA TRP A 263 -16.90 -19.06 -9.92
C TRP A 263 -17.86 -17.89 -9.72
N GLN A 264 -19.07 -17.98 -10.28
CA GLN A 264 -20.06 -16.92 -10.18
C GLN A 264 -21.46 -17.47 -9.91
N SER A 265 -22.28 -16.74 -9.14
CA SER A 265 -23.65 -17.16 -8.82
C SER A 265 -24.61 -17.09 -10.01
N ASN A 266 -24.26 -16.32 -11.03
CA ASN A 266 -25.05 -16.09 -12.24
C ASN A 266 -24.51 -16.82 -13.49
N ASN A 267 -23.40 -17.54 -13.37
CA ASN A 267 -22.91 -18.43 -14.42
C ASN A 267 -23.77 -19.69 -14.54
N GLY A 268 -23.63 -20.42 -15.65
CA GLY A 268 -24.29 -21.72 -15.85
C GLY A 268 -25.81 -21.61 -15.76
N SER A 269 -26.45 -22.41 -14.90
CA SER A 269 -27.90 -22.31 -14.68
C SER A 269 -28.28 -21.03 -13.94
N GLY A 270 -27.43 -20.54 -13.04
CA GLY A 270 -27.75 -19.43 -12.14
C GLY A 270 -28.84 -19.78 -11.11
N ASP A 271 -29.11 -21.07 -10.87
CA ASP A 271 -30.14 -21.51 -9.93
C ASP A 271 -29.71 -21.24 -8.48
N GLN A 272 -30.36 -20.27 -7.84
CA GLN A 272 -30.11 -19.92 -6.45
C GLN A 272 -31.22 -20.39 -5.52
N THR A 273 -32.01 -21.40 -5.91
CA THR A 273 -33.04 -21.99 -5.02
C THR A 273 -32.41 -22.44 -3.69
N GLY A 274 -32.95 -21.93 -2.58
CA GLY A 274 -32.46 -22.18 -1.22
C GLY A 274 -31.29 -21.29 -0.76
N SER A 275 -30.81 -20.39 -1.61
CA SER A 275 -29.75 -19.42 -1.30
C SER A 275 -30.34 -18.18 -0.63
N THR A 276 -29.53 -17.48 0.16
CA THR A 276 -29.95 -16.29 0.90
C THR A 276 -28.91 -15.20 0.78
N PHE A 277 -29.35 -13.94 0.73
CA PHE A 277 -28.47 -12.78 0.79
C PHE A 277 -29.11 -11.71 1.66
N SER A 278 -28.35 -11.13 2.58
CA SER A 278 -28.85 -10.03 3.42
C SER A 278 -27.76 -9.01 3.70
N ILE A 279 -28.11 -7.74 3.50
CA ILE A 279 -27.38 -6.62 4.08
C ILE A 279 -27.78 -6.53 5.56
N ILE A 280 -26.80 -6.58 6.45
CA ILE A 280 -27.01 -6.55 7.90
C ILE A 280 -26.95 -5.13 8.43
N SER A 281 -25.97 -4.36 7.99
CA SER A 281 -25.77 -2.98 8.41
C SER A 281 -24.91 -2.22 7.41
N ILE A 282 -25.05 -0.89 7.41
CA ILE A 282 -24.17 0.04 6.72
C ILE A 282 -23.56 1.02 7.72
N GLU A 283 -22.32 1.41 7.47
CA GLU A 283 -21.63 2.49 8.15
C GLU A 283 -21.04 3.44 7.11
N ASP A 284 -21.02 4.72 7.43
CA ASP A 284 -20.38 5.71 6.58
C ASP A 284 -18.87 5.61 6.55
N ALA A 285 -18.36 5.75 5.35
CA ALA A 285 -16.98 6.05 5.08
C ALA A 285 -16.90 7.20 4.08
N ARG A 286 -15.84 7.97 4.16
CA ARG A 286 -15.52 8.97 3.15
C ARG A 286 -14.06 8.83 2.76
N ASP A 287 -13.78 9.01 1.48
CA ASP A 287 -12.40 9.15 1.04
C ASP A 287 -11.87 10.56 1.35
N VAL A 288 -10.61 10.80 0.99
CA VAL A 288 -9.93 12.10 1.21
C VAL A 288 -10.56 13.25 0.43
N THR A 289 -11.37 12.96 -0.58
CA THR A 289 -12.09 13.96 -1.39
C THR A 289 -13.50 14.24 -0.85
N GLY A 290 -13.93 13.49 0.17
CA GLY A 290 -15.27 13.59 0.76
C GLY A 290 -16.32 12.71 0.08
N THR A 291 -15.95 11.92 -0.93
CA THR A 291 -16.84 11.01 -1.64
C THR A 291 -17.40 9.97 -0.68
N LEU A 292 -18.71 9.71 -0.76
CA LEU A 292 -19.41 8.79 0.13
C LEU A 292 -19.15 7.34 -0.27
N TYR A 293 -18.74 6.53 0.71
CA TYR A 293 -18.69 5.08 0.63
C TYR A 293 -19.51 4.48 1.77
N LEU A 294 -20.10 3.32 1.53
CA LEU A 294 -20.80 2.54 2.55
C LEU A 294 -20.00 1.29 2.88
N LYS A 295 -19.51 1.22 4.12
CA LYS A 295 -19.02 -0.02 4.73
C LYS A 295 -20.22 -0.90 5.01
N THR A 296 -20.37 -1.96 4.23
CA THR A 296 -21.60 -2.76 4.21
C THR A 296 -21.31 -4.16 4.73
N LYS A 297 -21.94 -4.53 5.84
CA LYS A 297 -21.87 -5.87 6.42
C LYS A 297 -22.93 -6.76 5.78
N ILE A 298 -22.51 -7.88 5.22
CA ILE A 298 -23.34 -8.77 4.41
C ILE A 298 -23.23 -10.20 4.95
N ARG A 299 -24.33 -10.95 4.88
CA ARG A 299 -24.37 -12.40 5.08
C ARG A 299 -25.06 -13.08 3.93
N PHE A 300 -24.57 -14.26 3.54
CA PHE A 300 -25.15 -15.00 2.43
C PHE A 300 -24.88 -16.50 2.48
N THR A 301 -25.69 -17.22 1.71
CA THR A 301 -25.47 -18.59 1.24
C THR A 301 -25.76 -18.60 -0.25
N CYS A 302 -24.99 -19.32 -1.06
CA CYS A 302 -25.21 -19.37 -2.50
C CYS A 302 -24.66 -20.64 -3.15
N LYS A 303 -25.08 -20.87 -4.39
CA LYS A 303 -24.39 -21.76 -5.32
C LYS A 303 -23.49 -20.93 -6.23
N LEU A 304 -22.29 -21.41 -6.53
CA LEU A 304 -21.37 -20.80 -7.47
C LEU A 304 -21.09 -21.76 -8.61
N TYR A 305 -21.05 -21.24 -9.83
CA TYR A 305 -20.89 -21.98 -11.06
C TYR A 305 -19.63 -21.53 -11.79
N ASN A 306 -18.84 -22.46 -12.30
CA ASN A 306 -17.75 -22.14 -13.22
C ASN A 306 -18.15 -22.38 -14.68
N GLU A 307 -17.24 -22.06 -15.62
CA GLU A 307 -17.48 -22.23 -17.05
C GLU A 307 -17.64 -23.71 -17.47
N ALA A 308 -17.09 -24.64 -16.70
CA ALA A 308 -17.24 -26.08 -16.93
C ALA A 308 -18.62 -26.62 -16.46
N GLY A 309 -19.45 -25.78 -15.85
CA GLY A 309 -20.76 -26.17 -15.32
C GLY A 309 -20.70 -26.89 -13.97
N GLU A 310 -19.52 -26.92 -13.33
CA GLU A 310 -19.38 -27.43 -11.97
C GLU A 310 -20.04 -26.48 -10.97
N VAL A 311 -20.44 -27.02 -9.82
CA VAL A 311 -21.16 -26.26 -8.78
C VAL A 311 -20.47 -26.40 -7.44
N LYS A 312 -20.30 -25.28 -6.74
CA LYS A 312 -19.90 -25.22 -5.33
C LYS A 312 -20.99 -24.57 -4.51
N THR A 313 -21.21 -25.06 -3.29
CA THR A 313 -22.19 -24.47 -2.37
C THR A 313 -21.47 -23.73 -1.25
N VAL A 314 -21.72 -22.43 -1.14
CA VAL A 314 -21.32 -21.62 0.00
C VAL A 314 -22.38 -21.76 1.09
N THR A 315 -22.02 -22.43 2.18
CA THR A 315 -22.94 -22.71 3.31
C THR A 315 -22.90 -21.63 4.39
N LYS A 316 -21.84 -20.82 4.41
CA LYS A 316 -21.69 -19.65 5.26
C LYS A 316 -20.84 -18.62 4.52
N GLY A 317 -21.41 -17.45 4.24
CA GLY A 317 -20.71 -16.33 3.63
C GLY A 317 -20.90 -15.07 4.45
N GLU A 318 -19.82 -14.34 4.70
CA GLU A 318 -19.82 -13.01 5.30
C GLU A 318 -18.91 -12.08 4.51
N MET A 319 -19.29 -10.81 4.41
CA MET A 319 -18.43 -9.77 3.85
C MET A 319 -18.62 -8.45 4.61
N LEU A 320 -17.53 -7.74 4.86
CA LEU A 320 -17.53 -6.30 5.10
C LEU A 320 -16.92 -5.64 3.86
N GLY A 321 -17.78 -5.10 2.99
CA GLY A 321 -17.38 -4.55 1.68
C GLY A 321 -17.52 -3.02 1.60
N SER A 322 -16.81 -2.42 0.64
CA SER A 322 -16.87 -0.98 0.36
C SER A 322 -17.68 -0.72 -0.90
N PHE A 323 -18.82 -0.03 -0.79
CA PHE A 323 -19.63 0.39 -1.93
C PHE A 323 -19.63 1.91 -2.05
N GLY A 324 -19.03 2.42 -3.12
CA GLY A 324 -18.86 3.84 -3.36
C GLY A 324 -20.00 4.47 -4.15
N LYS A 325 -20.36 5.71 -3.79
CA LYS A 325 -21.10 6.63 -4.64
C LYS A 325 -20.09 7.47 -5.43
N ILE A 326 -19.50 6.86 -6.46
CA ILE A 326 -18.41 7.40 -7.27
C ILE A 326 -18.86 7.92 -8.64
#